data_AF-A0A517LWE2-F1
#
_entry.id   AF-A0A517LWE2-F1
#
_cell.length_a   1.000
_cell.length_b   1.000
_cell.length_c   1.000
_cell.angle_alpha   90.00
_cell.angle_beta   90.00
_cell.angle_gamma   90.00
#
_symmetry.space_group_name_H-M   'P 1'
#
loop_
_entity.id
_entity.type
_entity.pdbx_description
1 polymer ?
#
loop_
_entity_poly.entity_id
_entity_poly.type
_entity_poly.pdbx_seq_one_letter_code
_entity_poly.pdbx_strand_id
1 'polypeptide(L)'
;MKNTTITGIALCMAILWNQPIFAAGPLNDDGQVIDFQRDVAPILRTKCLSCHGPDDAKNDFRVDDPEIMADYIEAGDHETSSLYIDYIVAEDPDMLMPPESEGPMSPAEIAILRLWIEEGANWPEDAQVVLSDPAAVDVVIVEPVPVPDSLASRVWAFQGYLHPATVHFPVALLTFGAAFVVLGYKWPQLAHPIPFACLLCGALSAIAASAMGWSFADQEGYGSWSKGLEASISRHRWTGVGVTITSVAFALIAIKAEMNENLRLRKVWQIGLLISAGMVGLVGHIGGELTYGEEFYHKAFEILSGTDSELPVIEIETVSTDGES
;
A
#
# COMPACT_ATOMS: atom_id res chain seq x y z
N MET A 1 -42.46 -12.96 33.94
CA MET A 1 -41.08 -12.45 33.95
C MET A 1 -40.65 -12.21 32.51
N LYS A 2 -40.07 -11.04 32.24
CA LYS A 2 -40.09 -10.32 30.97
C LYS A 2 -39.10 -10.88 29.94
N ASN A 3 -39.59 -11.17 28.72
CA ASN A 3 -38.79 -11.33 27.50
C ASN A 3 -38.66 -9.96 26.82
N THR A 4 -37.46 -9.38 26.85
CA THR A 4 -37.16 -8.09 26.23
C THR A 4 -35.66 -8.02 25.93
N THR A 5 -35.20 -8.63 24.84
CA THR A 5 -33.84 -8.42 24.29
C THR A 5 -33.66 -9.02 22.88
N ILE A 6 -34.50 -8.66 21.90
CA ILE A 6 -34.22 -9.01 20.48
C ILE A 6 -34.38 -7.80 19.51
N THR A 7 -34.90 -6.67 19.94
CA THR A 7 -35.06 -5.46 19.11
C THR A 7 -33.94 -4.43 19.30
N GLY A 8 -32.68 -4.84 19.06
CA GLY A 8 -31.52 -3.95 19.21
C GLY A 8 -30.46 -4.01 18.11
N ILE A 9 -30.54 -4.96 17.17
CA ILE A 9 -29.45 -5.20 16.18
C ILE A 9 -29.86 -4.84 14.74
N ALA A 10 -31.14 -4.54 14.48
CA ALA A 10 -31.65 -4.33 13.12
C ALA A 10 -31.71 -2.85 12.65
N LEU A 11 -31.28 -1.87 13.46
CA LEU A 11 -31.43 -0.43 13.12
C LEU A 11 -30.10 0.33 12.95
N CYS A 12 -28.96 -0.36 12.88
CA CYS A 12 -27.67 0.27 12.56
C CYS A 12 -27.14 -0.08 11.16
N MET A 13 -27.75 -1.03 10.45
CA MET A 13 -27.27 -1.47 9.11
C MET A 13 -27.86 -0.69 7.93
N ALA A 14 -28.80 0.23 8.13
CA ALA A 14 -29.51 0.92 7.04
C ALA A 14 -29.13 2.40 6.84
N ILE A 15 -28.22 2.96 7.65
CA ILE A 15 -27.88 4.40 7.58
C ILE A 15 -26.51 4.64 6.91
N LEU A 16 -25.77 3.58 6.54
CA LEU A 16 -24.43 3.71 5.94
C LEU A 16 -24.39 3.55 4.41
N TRP A 17 -25.52 3.35 3.72
CA TRP A 17 -25.51 3.02 2.28
C TRP A 17 -25.68 4.21 1.33
N ASN A 18 -25.77 5.44 1.83
CA ASN A 18 -26.05 6.59 0.96
C ASN A 18 -25.08 7.75 1.21
N GLN A 19 -23.79 7.49 0.98
CA GLN A 19 -22.81 8.55 0.77
C GLN A 19 -22.43 8.56 -0.72
N PRO A 20 -22.31 9.74 -1.35
CA PRO A 20 -22.00 9.85 -2.76
C PRO A 20 -20.61 9.25 -3.04
N ILE A 21 -20.57 8.37 -4.04
CA ILE A 21 -19.34 7.81 -4.63
C ILE A 21 -18.73 8.91 -5.49
N PHE A 22 -17.82 9.73 -4.97
CA PHE A 22 -16.90 10.63 -5.69
C PHE A 22 -15.86 11.12 -4.65
N ALA A 23 -14.55 11.18 -4.85
CA ALA A 23 -13.71 11.03 -6.04
C ALA A 23 -12.23 10.76 -5.62
N ALA A 24 -11.46 10.26 -6.59
CA ALA A 24 -9.99 10.19 -6.71
C ALA A 24 -9.24 9.26 -5.72
N GLY A 25 -8.85 8.08 -6.22
CA GLY A 25 -7.87 7.20 -5.58
C GLY A 25 -6.44 7.77 -5.63
N PRO A 26 -5.41 7.00 -5.23
CA PRO A 26 -4.01 7.45 -5.24
C PRO A 26 -3.42 7.55 -6.66
N LEU A 27 -4.18 7.06 -7.64
CA LEU A 27 -3.83 7.17 -9.03
C LEU A 27 -3.99 8.63 -9.48
N ASN A 28 -3.08 9.12 -10.31
CA ASN A 28 -3.26 10.40 -10.97
C ASN A 28 -4.50 10.38 -11.89
N ASP A 29 -4.82 11.52 -12.50
CA ASP A 29 -5.98 11.66 -13.39
C ASP A 29 -5.93 10.67 -14.58
N ASP A 30 -4.75 10.11 -14.88
CA ASP A 30 -4.49 9.12 -15.93
C ASP A 30 -4.49 7.66 -15.44
N GLY A 31 -4.78 7.42 -14.16
CA GLY A 31 -4.90 6.06 -13.61
C GLY A 31 -3.57 5.36 -13.28
N GLN A 32 -2.48 6.12 -13.13
CA GLN A 32 -1.12 5.65 -12.82
C GLN A 32 -0.78 5.87 -11.35
N VAL A 33 0.04 4.98 -10.78
CA VAL A 33 0.50 5.09 -9.38
C VAL A 33 1.48 6.24 -9.23
N ILE A 34 2.34 6.44 -10.23
CA ILE A 34 3.35 7.49 -10.23
C ILE A 34 2.83 8.71 -11.00
N ASP A 35 2.82 9.86 -10.34
CA ASP A 35 2.59 11.15 -10.98
C ASP A 35 3.93 11.80 -11.31
N PHE A 36 4.15 12.12 -12.60
CA PHE A 36 5.43 12.65 -13.04
C PHE A 36 5.83 13.94 -12.29
N GLN A 37 4.90 14.88 -12.12
CA GLN A 37 5.23 16.19 -11.54
C GLN A 37 5.42 16.14 -10.02
N ARG A 38 4.64 15.29 -9.34
CA ARG A 38 4.69 15.07 -7.90
C ARG A 38 5.87 14.20 -7.48
N ASP A 39 6.16 13.13 -8.23
CA ASP A 39 7.03 12.05 -7.78
C ASP A 39 8.35 11.98 -8.55
N VAL A 40 8.33 12.12 -9.89
CA VAL A 40 9.52 11.94 -10.74
C VAL A 40 10.32 13.23 -10.88
N ALA A 41 9.66 14.34 -11.20
CA ALA A 41 10.29 15.62 -11.46
C ALA A 41 11.14 16.12 -10.28
N PRO A 42 10.73 15.98 -8.99
CA PRO A 42 11.60 16.37 -7.87
C PRO A 42 12.91 15.57 -7.80
N ILE A 43 12.88 14.28 -8.18
CA ILE A 43 14.07 13.42 -8.22
C ILE A 43 15.00 13.91 -9.33
N LEU A 44 14.48 14.09 -10.55
CA LEU A 44 15.28 14.57 -11.68
C LEU A 44 15.89 15.95 -11.39
N ARG A 45 15.13 16.87 -10.79
CA ARG A 45 15.62 18.20 -10.38
C ARG A 45 16.75 18.12 -9.35
N THR A 46 16.63 17.24 -8.36
CA THR A 46 17.56 17.18 -7.23
C THR A 46 18.81 16.34 -7.54
N LYS A 47 18.67 15.27 -8.32
CA LYS A 47 19.71 14.26 -8.56
C LYS A 47 20.40 14.41 -9.90
N CYS A 48 19.73 14.96 -10.91
CA CYS A 48 20.23 14.92 -12.29
C CYS A 48 20.47 16.33 -12.86
N LEU A 49 19.57 17.28 -12.59
CA LEU A 49 19.50 18.56 -13.31
C LEU A 49 20.71 19.47 -13.12
N SER A 50 21.45 19.35 -12.01
CA SER A 50 22.65 20.17 -11.77
C SER A 50 23.79 19.88 -12.75
N CYS A 51 23.85 18.65 -13.29
CA CYS A 51 24.87 18.21 -14.26
C CYS A 51 24.29 17.92 -15.66
N HIS A 52 22.97 17.73 -15.76
CA HIS A 52 22.25 17.36 -16.99
C HIS A 52 21.12 18.34 -17.31
N GLY A 53 21.31 19.61 -16.94
CA GLY A 53 20.36 20.69 -17.21
C GLY A 53 20.70 21.51 -18.47
N PRO A 54 19.90 22.53 -18.78
CA PRO A 54 19.98 23.26 -20.05
C PRO A 54 21.24 24.11 -20.21
N ASP A 55 21.88 24.51 -19.11
CA ASP A 55 23.00 25.45 -19.12
C ASP A 55 24.38 24.77 -19.30
N ASP A 56 24.55 23.55 -18.80
CA ASP A 56 25.82 22.80 -18.83
C ASP A 56 25.57 21.29 -18.70
N ALA A 57 25.02 20.69 -19.76
CA ALA A 57 24.72 19.26 -19.82
C ALA A 57 25.99 18.42 -20.07
N LYS A 58 26.39 17.62 -19.09
CA LYS A 58 27.47 16.65 -19.27
C LYS A 58 27.09 15.63 -20.34
N ASN A 59 28.04 15.34 -21.24
CA ASN A 59 27.89 14.42 -22.36
C ASN A 59 26.71 14.76 -23.30
N ASP A 60 26.31 16.03 -23.37
CA ASP A 60 25.16 16.50 -24.15
C ASP A 60 23.83 15.80 -23.77
N PHE A 61 23.77 15.15 -22.60
CA PHE A 61 22.57 14.50 -22.09
C PHE A 61 21.78 15.47 -21.21
N ARG A 62 20.53 15.75 -21.60
CA ARG A 62 19.62 16.65 -20.90
C ARG A 62 18.45 15.90 -20.32
N VAL A 63 18.29 16.02 -19.00
CA VAL A 63 17.21 15.37 -18.24
C VAL A 63 15.90 16.15 -18.30
N ASP A 64 15.96 17.43 -18.68
CA ASP A 64 14.80 18.30 -18.85
C ASP A 64 14.20 18.25 -20.26
N ASP A 65 14.77 17.41 -21.13
CA ASP A 65 14.36 17.24 -22.51
C ASP A 65 13.76 15.83 -22.70
N PRO A 66 12.43 15.70 -22.87
CA PRO A 66 11.79 14.39 -22.94
C PRO A 66 12.21 13.59 -24.17
N GLU A 67 12.58 14.26 -25.27
CA GLU A 67 13.02 13.57 -26.49
C GLU A 67 14.38 12.91 -26.27
N ILE A 68 15.30 13.62 -25.61
CA ILE A 68 16.62 13.06 -25.25
C ILE A 68 16.48 11.96 -24.20
N MET A 69 15.58 12.11 -23.24
CA MET A 69 15.32 11.08 -22.22
C MET A 69 14.77 9.80 -22.82
N ALA A 70 13.90 9.91 -23.83
CA ALA A 70 13.29 8.77 -24.51
C ALA A 70 14.34 7.87 -25.21
N ASP A 71 15.48 8.41 -25.64
CA ASP A 71 16.57 7.60 -26.22
C ASP A 71 17.23 6.65 -25.20
N TYR A 72 17.01 6.85 -23.90
CA TYR A 72 17.59 6.05 -22.82
C TYR A 72 16.54 5.28 -22.00
N ILE A 73 15.26 5.45 -22.32
CA ILE A 73 14.14 4.84 -21.60
C ILE A 73 13.30 4.02 -22.58
N GLU A 74 13.23 2.72 -22.31
CA GLU A 74 12.29 1.81 -22.94
C GLU A 74 11.00 1.80 -22.12
N ALA A 75 9.98 2.52 -22.60
CA ALA A 75 8.70 2.65 -21.91
C ALA A 75 8.05 1.28 -21.67
N GLY A 76 7.71 1.02 -20.40
CA GLY A 76 7.13 -0.25 -19.95
C GLY A 76 8.16 -1.31 -19.52
N ASP A 77 9.46 -1.05 -19.71
CA ASP A 77 10.52 -2.01 -19.38
C ASP A 77 11.79 -1.33 -18.85
N HIS A 78 11.92 -1.32 -17.52
CA HIS A 78 13.10 -0.79 -16.86
C HIS A 78 14.34 -1.69 -17.03
N GLU A 79 14.19 -2.98 -17.34
CA GLU A 79 15.32 -3.91 -17.49
C GLU A 79 16.05 -3.70 -18.83
N THR A 80 15.39 -3.07 -19.80
CA THR A 80 15.99 -2.71 -21.10
C THR A 80 16.28 -1.21 -21.23
N SER A 81 15.77 -0.39 -20.30
CA SER A 81 16.06 1.04 -20.21
C SER A 81 17.50 1.30 -19.73
N SER A 82 18.37 1.74 -20.63
CA SER A 82 19.78 2.06 -20.32
C SER A 82 19.92 3.09 -19.20
N LEU A 83 19.02 4.09 -19.11
CA LEU A 83 18.97 5.04 -17.99
C LEU A 83 18.96 4.33 -16.64
N TYR A 84 18.19 3.25 -16.53
CA TYR A 84 18.04 2.52 -15.30
C TYR A 84 19.21 1.58 -15.05
N ILE A 85 19.49 0.67 -15.99
CA ILE A 85 20.46 -0.41 -15.79
C ILE A 85 21.92 0.06 -15.83
N ASP A 86 22.25 1.02 -16.70
CA ASP A 86 23.63 1.43 -16.95
C ASP A 86 24.05 2.64 -16.12
N TYR A 87 23.09 3.39 -15.56
CA TYR A 87 23.36 4.62 -14.81
C TYR A 87 22.73 4.68 -13.42
N ILE A 88 21.47 4.31 -13.21
CA ILE A 88 20.83 4.43 -11.87
C ILE A 88 21.26 3.29 -10.93
N VAL A 89 21.33 2.05 -11.44
CA VAL A 89 21.71 0.86 -10.65
C VAL A 89 23.01 0.22 -11.14
N ALA A 90 23.86 1.01 -11.79
CA ALA A 90 25.12 0.56 -12.36
C ALA A 90 26.02 -0.13 -11.33
N GLU A 91 26.65 -1.24 -11.71
CA GLU A 91 27.66 -1.90 -10.88
C GLU A 91 29.01 -1.18 -10.90
N ASP A 92 29.30 -0.46 -11.99
CA ASP A 92 30.51 0.34 -12.14
C ASP A 92 30.33 1.74 -11.50
N PRO A 93 31.10 2.08 -10.44
CA PRO A 93 31.00 3.38 -9.79
C PRO A 93 31.25 4.58 -10.71
N ASP A 94 32.01 4.40 -11.80
CA ASP A 94 32.29 5.48 -12.77
C ASP A 94 31.09 5.76 -13.70
N MET A 95 30.17 4.79 -13.82
CA MET A 95 28.95 4.90 -14.61
C MET A 95 27.73 5.29 -13.76
N LEU A 96 27.79 5.07 -12.45
CA LEU A 96 26.70 5.36 -11.53
C LEU A 96 26.34 6.85 -11.50
N MET A 97 25.06 7.15 -11.72
CA MET A 97 24.48 8.48 -11.67
C MET A 97 23.37 8.54 -10.60
N PRO A 98 23.37 9.55 -9.71
CA PRO A 98 24.42 10.56 -9.57
C PRO A 98 25.74 9.95 -9.02
N PRO A 99 26.89 10.58 -9.30
CA PRO A 99 28.18 10.15 -8.73
C PRO A 99 28.11 10.12 -7.20
N GLU A 100 28.84 9.21 -6.57
CA GLU A 100 28.83 9.08 -5.09
C GLU A 100 29.13 10.39 -4.36
N SER A 101 29.93 11.28 -4.95
CA SER A 101 30.28 12.60 -4.40
C SER A 101 29.10 13.57 -4.29
N GLU A 102 28.07 13.41 -5.13
CA GLU A 102 26.84 14.23 -5.13
C GLU A 102 25.73 13.63 -4.24
N GLY A 103 25.99 12.47 -3.64
CA GLY A 103 25.11 11.77 -2.73
C GLY A 103 24.22 10.73 -3.43
N PRO A 104 24.16 9.49 -2.94
CA PRO A 104 23.44 8.42 -3.61
C PRO A 104 21.93 8.69 -3.65
N MET A 105 21.25 8.07 -4.60
CA MET A 105 19.80 7.95 -4.54
C MET A 105 19.40 7.00 -3.41
N SER A 106 18.31 7.34 -2.74
CA SER A 106 17.64 6.46 -1.80
C SER A 106 16.92 5.32 -2.54
N PRO A 107 16.72 4.17 -1.89
CA PRO A 107 15.95 3.07 -2.49
C PRO A 107 14.52 3.47 -2.92
N ALA A 108 13.91 4.44 -2.24
CA ALA A 108 12.60 4.96 -2.59
C ALA A 108 12.62 5.75 -3.91
N GLU A 109 13.62 6.62 -4.10
CA GLU A 109 13.80 7.37 -5.35
C GLU A 109 14.06 6.42 -6.53
N ILE A 110 14.89 5.39 -6.34
CA ILE A 110 15.13 4.36 -7.37
C ILE A 110 13.84 3.61 -7.72
N ALA A 111 13.05 3.23 -6.71
CA ALA A 111 11.78 2.54 -6.91
C ALA A 111 10.74 3.40 -7.65
N ILE A 112 10.69 4.71 -7.38
CA ILE A 112 9.80 5.64 -8.10
C ILE A 112 10.16 5.72 -9.58
N LEU A 113 11.45 5.90 -9.90
CA LEU A 113 11.90 5.94 -11.30
C LEU A 113 11.65 4.61 -12.02
N ARG A 114 11.88 3.48 -11.34
CA ARG A 114 11.56 2.15 -11.86
C ARG A 114 10.08 2.04 -12.22
N LEU A 115 9.20 2.35 -11.26
CA LEU A 115 7.76 2.22 -11.44
C LEU A 115 7.24 3.16 -12.53
N TRP A 116 7.76 4.39 -12.60
CA TRP A 116 7.42 5.32 -13.68
C TRP A 116 7.78 4.76 -15.06
N ILE A 117 8.96 4.17 -15.22
CA ILE A 117 9.35 3.51 -16.47
C ILE A 117 8.43 2.31 -16.77
N GLU A 118 8.16 1.45 -15.78
CA GLU A 118 7.23 0.31 -15.91
C GLU A 118 5.81 0.75 -16.28
N GLU A 119 5.38 1.93 -15.84
CA GLU A 119 4.07 2.52 -16.17
C GLU A 119 4.03 3.20 -17.55
N GLY A 120 5.13 3.14 -18.32
CA GLY A 120 5.21 3.69 -19.68
C GLY A 120 5.95 5.00 -19.80
N ALA A 121 6.69 5.41 -18.75
CA ALA A 121 7.50 6.63 -18.74
C ALA A 121 6.73 7.89 -19.16
N ASN A 122 5.47 7.99 -18.75
CA ASN A 122 4.58 9.04 -19.22
C ASN A 122 5.10 10.43 -18.81
N TRP A 123 5.22 11.31 -19.80
CA TRP A 123 5.70 12.68 -19.65
C TRP A 123 4.60 13.66 -20.10
N PRO A 124 3.93 14.36 -19.17
CA PRO A 124 2.88 15.31 -19.53
C PRO A 124 3.41 16.46 -20.41
N GLU A 125 2.62 16.94 -21.37
CA GLU A 125 3.01 18.03 -22.27
C GLU A 125 3.33 19.35 -21.53
N ASP A 126 2.75 19.56 -20.35
CA ASP A 126 2.98 20.72 -19.49
C ASP A 126 4.00 20.47 -18.37
N ALA A 127 4.66 19.30 -18.38
CA ALA A 127 5.63 18.95 -17.36
C ALA A 127 6.88 19.82 -17.42
N GLN A 128 7.34 20.28 -16.25
CA GLN A 128 8.47 21.19 -16.13
C GLN A 128 9.51 20.65 -15.16
N VAL A 129 10.69 20.33 -15.71
CA VAL A 129 11.90 19.98 -14.95
C VAL A 129 12.82 21.19 -14.93
N VAL A 130 12.36 22.29 -14.35
CA VAL A 130 13.16 23.50 -14.13
C VAL A 130 13.72 23.52 -12.72
N LEU A 131 14.92 24.10 -12.56
CA LEU A 131 15.42 24.49 -11.24
C LEU A 131 14.41 25.48 -10.66
N SER A 132 13.72 25.08 -9.59
CA SER A 132 12.72 25.94 -8.96
C SER A 132 13.42 27.19 -8.43
N ASP A 133 12.84 28.38 -8.67
CA ASP A 133 13.20 29.57 -7.90
C ASP A 133 13.05 29.20 -6.41
N PRO A 134 14.12 29.28 -5.59
CA PRO A 134 14.04 28.94 -4.17
C PRO A 134 12.98 29.78 -3.41
N ALA A 135 12.43 30.84 -4.01
CA ALA A 135 11.35 31.64 -3.47
C ALA A 135 9.91 31.19 -3.84
N ALA A 136 9.74 30.28 -4.80
CA ALA A 136 8.42 29.88 -5.32
C ALA A 136 8.01 28.44 -4.95
N VAL A 137 8.92 27.65 -4.39
CA VAL A 137 8.55 26.41 -3.71
C VAL A 137 7.94 26.83 -2.38
N ASP A 138 6.67 26.52 -2.14
CA ASP A 138 6.21 26.33 -0.77
C ASP A 138 7.11 25.23 -0.22
N VAL A 139 8.23 25.62 0.37
CA VAL A 139 9.10 24.74 1.12
C VAL A 139 8.20 24.29 2.25
N VAL A 140 7.54 23.15 2.04
CA VAL A 140 7.07 22.33 3.13
C VAL A 140 8.36 22.00 3.86
N ILE A 141 8.68 22.82 4.85
CA ILE A 141 9.66 22.48 5.86
C ILE A 141 9.02 21.27 6.52
N VAL A 142 9.34 20.10 5.98
CA VAL A 142 9.13 18.84 6.68
C VAL A 142 9.98 19.02 7.92
N GLU A 143 9.33 19.37 9.03
CA GLU A 143 10.04 19.46 10.30
C GLU A 143 10.80 18.15 10.44
N PRO A 144 12.12 18.20 10.68
CA PRO A 144 12.92 16.99 10.78
C PRO A 144 12.23 16.08 11.80
N VAL A 145 11.84 14.88 11.36
CA VAL A 145 11.14 13.92 12.22
C VAL A 145 11.97 13.80 13.49
N PRO A 146 11.42 14.18 14.66
CA PRO A 146 12.23 14.29 15.87
C PRO A 146 12.83 12.93 16.17
N VAL A 147 14.16 12.86 16.11
CA VAL A 147 14.90 11.63 16.42
C VAL A 147 14.57 11.25 17.85
N PRO A 148 14.06 10.05 18.14
CA PRO A 148 13.58 9.75 19.49
C PRO A 148 14.73 9.82 20.51
N ASP A 149 14.55 10.68 21.52
CA ASP A 149 15.60 11.00 22.50
C ASP A 149 15.92 9.85 23.48
N SER A 150 14.98 8.90 23.67
CA SER A 150 15.07 7.82 24.64
C SER A 150 15.17 6.44 23.99
N LEU A 151 15.81 5.47 24.67
CA LEU A 151 15.82 4.08 24.21
C LEU A 151 14.40 3.52 24.04
N ALA A 152 13.48 3.86 24.95
CA ALA A 152 12.10 3.39 24.90
C ALA A 152 11.37 3.88 23.65
N SER A 153 11.54 5.16 23.29
CA SER A 153 10.92 5.73 22.10
C SER A 153 11.57 5.23 20.80
N ARG A 154 12.87 4.92 20.80
CA ARG A 154 13.54 4.26 19.67
C ARG A 154 13.04 2.83 19.47
N VAL A 155 12.89 2.07 20.55
CA VAL A 155 12.34 0.70 20.49
C VAL A 155 10.89 0.71 20.03
N TRP A 156 10.09 1.65 20.54
CA TRP A 156 8.71 1.87 20.08
C TRP A 156 8.70 2.14 18.58
N ALA A 157 9.47 3.11 18.10
CA ALA A 157 9.55 3.42 16.68
C ALA A 157 10.00 2.21 15.83
N PHE A 158 11.08 1.54 16.24
CA PHE A 158 11.66 0.40 15.52
C PHE A 158 10.66 -0.74 15.29
N GLN A 159 9.85 -1.12 16.30
CA GLN A 159 8.90 -2.22 16.12
C GLN A 159 7.78 -1.89 15.11
N GLY A 160 7.52 -0.61 14.84
CA GLY A 160 6.53 -0.20 13.84
C GLY A 160 6.84 -0.77 12.45
N TYR A 161 8.13 -0.81 12.07
CA TYR A 161 8.59 -1.39 10.81
C TYR A 161 8.30 -2.90 10.68
N LEU A 162 8.03 -3.59 11.79
CA LEU A 162 7.66 -5.00 11.79
C LEU A 162 6.16 -5.20 11.59
N HIS A 163 5.35 -4.15 11.44
CA HIS A 163 3.91 -4.27 11.20
C HIS A 163 3.58 -5.14 9.97
N PRO A 164 4.16 -4.90 8.77
CA PRO A 164 3.89 -5.75 7.60
C PRO A 164 4.25 -7.22 7.85
N ALA A 165 5.37 -7.50 8.53
CA ALA A 165 5.74 -8.88 8.85
C ALA A 165 4.75 -9.53 9.85
N THR A 166 4.33 -8.78 10.87
CA THR A 166 3.48 -9.31 11.93
C THR A 166 2.02 -9.51 11.52
N VAL A 167 1.49 -8.78 10.54
CA VAL A 167 0.12 -9.00 10.04
C VAL A 167 -0.07 -10.35 9.35
N HIS A 168 1.00 -10.99 8.85
CA HIS A 168 0.91 -12.30 8.22
C HIS A 168 0.51 -13.41 9.19
N PHE A 169 0.87 -13.30 10.47
CA PHE A 169 0.53 -14.30 11.50
C PHE A 169 -0.97 -14.38 11.78
N PRO A 170 -1.68 -13.30 12.19
CA PRO A 170 -3.11 -13.37 12.41
C PRO A 170 -3.86 -13.69 11.11
N VAL A 171 -3.37 -13.24 9.95
CA VAL A 171 -3.94 -13.60 8.66
C VAL A 171 -3.90 -15.11 8.44
N ALA A 172 -2.71 -15.72 8.52
CA ALA A 172 -2.53 -17.15 8.31
C ALA A 172 -3.26 -17.98 9.37
N LEU A 173 -3.12 -17.64 10.66
CA LEU A 173 -3.66 -18.44 11.75
C LEU A 173 -5.19 -18.40 11.78
N LEU A 174 -5.81 -17.23 11.64
CA LEU A 174 -7.27 -17.13 11.70
C LEU A 174 -7.93 -17.78 10.47
N THR A 175 -7.36 -17.61 9.28
CA THR A 175 -7.88 -18.24 8.05
C THR A 175 -7.65 -19.76 8.03
N PHE A 176 -6.46 -20.22 8.44
CA PHE A 176 -6.15 -21.65 8.55
C PHE A 176 -7.03 -22.33 9.61
N GLY A 177 -7.20 -21.71 10.78
CA GLY A 177 -8.10 -22.19 11.83
C GLY A 177 -9.55 -22.29 11.33
N ALA A 178 -10.03 -21.27 10.59
CA ALA A 178 -11.36 -21.28 9.98
C ALA A 178 -11.52 -22.41 8.96
N ALA A 179 -10.51 -22.68 8.12
CA ALA A 179 -10.53 -23.80 7.20
C ALA A 179 -10.71 -25.14 7.94
N PHE A 180 -10.04 -25.34 9.08
CA PHE A 180 -10.20 -26.54 9.89
C PHE A 180 -11.56 -26.65 10.60
N VAL A 181 -12.22 -25.53 10.91
CA VAL A 181 -13.63 -25.55 11.35
C VAL A 181 -14.53 -26.10 10.24
N VAL A 182 -14.33 -25.65 8.99
CA VAL A 182 -15.11 -26.13 7.83
C VAL A 182 -14.83 -27.60 7.55
N LEU A 183 -13.55 -28.01 7.51
CA LEU A 183 -13.15 -29.41 7.35
C LEU A 183 -13.70 -30.31 8.47
N GLY A 184 -13.86 -29.73 9.66
CA GLY A 184 -14.49 -30.34 10.82
C GLY A 184 -15.91 -30.86 10.59
N TYR A 185 -16.62 -30.34 9.58
CA TYR A 185 -17.94 -30.86 9.20
C TYR A 185 -17.86 -32.30 8.66
N LYS A 186 -16.83 -32.60 7.87
CA LYS A 186 -16.59 -33.94 7.31
C LYS A 186 -15.76 -34.81 8.25
N TRP A 187 -14.84 -34.19 9.00
CA TRP A 187 -13.91 -34.86 9.90
C TRP A 187 -13.97 -34.23 11.30
N PRO A 188 -14.95 -34.62 12.15
CA PRO A 188 -15.20 -33.99 13.45
C PRO A 188 -13.99 -33.89 14.38
N GLN A 189 -13.04 -34.83 14.27
CA GLN A 189 -11.79 -34.83 15.02
C GLN A 189 -10.89 -33.61 14.74
N LEU A 190 -11.03 -32.99 13.57
CA LEU A 190 -10.26 -31.81 13.16
C LEU A 190 -10.89 -30.50 13.65
N ALA A 191 -12.17 -30.50 14.02
CA ALA A 191 -12.95 -29.30 14.27
C ALA A 191 -12.52 -28.53 15.53
N HIS A 192 -11.71 -29.13 16.40
CA HIS A 192 -11.46 -28.61 17.74
C HIS A 192 -10.00 -28.26 18.05
N PRO A 193 -9.04 -29.21 18.09
CA PRO A 193 -7.71 -28.90 18.62
C PRO A 193 -6.95 -27.88 17.77
N ILE A 194 -7.06 -27.97 16.44
CA ILE A 194 -6.36 -27.10 15.51
C ILE A 194 -7.00 -25.71 15.47
N PRO A 195 -8.34 -25.56 15.24
CA PRO A 195 -8.98 -24.25 15.28
C PRO A 195 -8.81 -23.51 16.60
N PHE A 196 -8.82 -24.23 17.72
CA PHE A 196 -8.62 -23.63 19.05
C PHE A 196 -7.24 -22.99 19.18
N ALA A 197 -6.17 -23.74 18.86
CA ALA A 197 -4.80 -23.23 18.92
C ALA A 197 -4.59 -22.04 17.96
N CYS A 198 -5.15 -22.15 16.75
CA CYS A 198 -5.08 -21.10 15.74
C CYS A 198 -5.78 -19.81 16.19
N LEU A 199 -6.97 -19.91 16.81
CA LEU A 199 -7.68 -18.74 17.34
C LEU A 199 -6.90 -18.06 18.47
N LEU A 200 -6.32 -18.81 19.39
CA LEU A 200 -5.54 -18.24 20.50
C LEU A 200 -4.27 -17.54 20.00
N CYS A 201 -3.47 -18.23 19.19
CA CYS A 201 -2.23 -17.67 18.64
C CYS A 201 -2.54 -16.51 17.69
N GLY A 202 -3.59 -16.64 16.87
CA GLY A 202 -4.09 -15.62 15.98
C GLY A 202 -4.49 -14.35 16.73
N ALA A 203 -5.30 -14.46 17.79
CA ALA A 203 -5.70 -13.32 18.61
C ALA A 203 -4.51 -12.63 19.29
N LEU A 204 -3.54 -13.39 19.82
CA LEU A 204 -2.31 -12.83 20.40
C LEU A 204 -1.48 -12.08 19.35
N SER A 205 -1.31 -12.66 18.17
CA SER A 205 -0.58 -12.02 17.07
C SER A 205 -1.32 -10.80 16.50
N ALA A 206 -2.66 -10.77 16.53
CA ALA A 206 -3.46 -9.62 16.12
C ALA A 206 -3.27 -8.42 17.06
N ILE A 207 -3.16 -8.67 18.38
CA ILE A 207 -2.80 -7.64 19.36
C ILE A 207 -1.41 -7.06 19.03
N ALA A 208 -0.41 -7.92 18.80
CA ALA A 208 0.94 -7.48 18.46
C ALA A 208 0.96 -6.66 17.16
N ALA A 209 0.32 -7.15 16.10
CA ALA A 209 0.24 -6.47 14.81
C ALA A 209 -0.46 -5.10 14.93
N SER A 210 -1.53 -5.01 15.74
CA SER A 210 -2.25 -3.74 16.00
C SER A 210 -1.39 -2.73 16.77
N ALA A 211 -0.63 -3.20 17.77
CA ALA A 211 0.28 -2.35 18.54
C ALA A 211 1.42 -1.80 17.66
N MET A 212 2.02 -2.66 16.83
CA MET A 212 3.07 -2.26 15.89
C MET A 212 2.53 -1.31 14.82
N GLY A 213 1.32 -1.56 14.29
CA GLY A 213 0.68 -0.68 13.32
C GLY A 213 0.39 0.72 13.88
N TRP A 214 0.00 0.81 15.15
CA TRP A 214 -0.19 2.11 15.81
C TRP A 214 1.12 2.89 15.93
N SER A 215 2.20 2.20 16.28
CA SER A 215 3.54 2.80 16.32
C SER A 215 4.06 3.24 14.96
N PHE A 216 3.65 2.57 13.88
CA PHE A 216 4.04 2.92 12.51
C PHE A 216 3.27 4.16 12.02
N ALA A 217 1.97 4.25 12.32
CA ALA A 217 1.13 5.39 11.97
C ALA A 217 1.60 6.72 12.61
N ASP A 218 2.13 6.66 13.84
CA ASP A 218 2.69 7.85 14.51
C ASP A 218 3.99 8.36 13.84
N GLN A 219 4.76 7.48 13.19
CA GLN A 219 6.04 7.85 12.55
C GLN A 219 5.84 8.51 11.18
N GLU A 220 4.90 8.01 10.40
CA GLU A 220 4.61 8.53 9.05
C GLU A 220 3.74 9.81 9.08
N GLY A 221 3.57 10.44 10.26
CA GLY A 221 2.76 11.66 10.40
C GLY A 221 1.24 11.45 10.32
N TYR A 222 0.77 10.21 10.17
CA TYR A 222 -0.65 9.85 10.12
C TYR A 222 -1.35 9.83 11.50
N GLY A 223 -0.63 10.17 12.57
CA GLY A 223 -1.09 10.20 13.97
C GLY A 223 -1.63 11.54 14.47
N SER A 224 -1.59 12.62 13.68
CA SER A 224 -2.20 13.91 14.04
C SER A 224 -3.69 13.94 13.72
N TRP A 225 -4.49 14.66 14.51
CA TRP A 225 -5.94 14.89 14.31
C TRP A 225 -6.22 15.80 13.08
N SER A 226 -5.49 15.64 11.98
CA SER A 226 -5.59 16.47 10.79
C SER A 226 -6.49 15.83 9.73
N LYS A 227 -7.73 16.32 9.70
CA LYS A 227 -8.75 16.10 8.68
C LYS A 227 -8.22 16.43 7.28
N GLY A 228 -7.73 15.43 6.53
CA GLY A 228 -7.35 15.67 5.14
C GLY A 228 -6.95 14.44 4.33
N LEU A 229 -6.26 13.47 4.94
CA LEU A 229 -5.76 12.26 4.27
C LEU A 229 -6.19 11.00 5.04
N GLU A 230 -7.42 11.01 5.56
CA GLU A 230 -7.79 10.20 6.71
C GLU A 230 -8.58 8.93 6.37
N ALA A 231 -9.28 8.83 5.24
CA ALA A 231 -10.36 7.84 5.11
C ALA A 231 -9.89 6.39 4.91
N SER A 232 -9.00 6.11 3.95
CA SER A 232 -8.54 4.76 3.63
C SER A 232 -7.62 4.18 4.71
N ILE A 233 -6.64 4.96 5.17
CA ILE A 233 -5.75 4.60 6.29
C ILE A 233 -6.55 4.41 7.58
N SER A 234 -7.50 5.30 7.90
CA SER A 234 -8.36 5.13 9.08
C SER A 234 -9.28 3.93 8.95
N ARG A 235 -9.83 3.65 7.75
CA ARG A 235 -10.63 2.44 7.49
C ARG A 235 -9.81 1.18 7.73
N HIS A 236 -8.60 1.09 7.19
CA HIS A 236 -7.69 -0.03 7.42
C HIS A 236 -7.38 -0.19 8.93
N ARG A 237 -7.02 0.91 9.60
CA ARG A 237 -6.70 0.93 11.03
C ARG A 237 -7.86 0.41 11.88
N TRP A 238 -9.06 0.95 11.70
CA TRP A 238 -10.22 0.58 12.53
C TRP A 238 -10.76 -0.81 12.21
N THR A 239 -10.71 -1.24 10.94
CA THR A 239 -11.08 -2.61 10.58
C THR A 239 -10.08 -3.63 11.16
N GLY A 240 -8.78 -3.32 11.17
CA GLY A 240 -7.74 -4.11 11.86
C GLY A 240 -7.97 -4.21 13.37
N VAL A 241 -8.24 -3.09 14.05
CA VAL A 241 -8.61 -3.09 15.48
C VAL A 241 -9.89 -3.91 15.71
N GLY A 242 -10.86 -3.84 14.81
CA GLY A 242 -12.08 -4.65 14.84
C GLY A 242 -11.80 -6.15 14.81
N VAL A 243 -10.86 -6.60 13.97
CA VAL A 243 -10.38 -8.00 13.94
C VAL A 243 -9.76 -8.40 15.28
N THR A 244 -8.91 -7.54 15.86
CA THR A 244 -8.27 -7.81 17.16
C THR A 244 -9.29 -7.96 18.28
N ILE A 245 -10.24 -7.02 18.39
CA ILE A 245 -11.29 -7.09 19.42
C ILE A 245 -12.14 -8.36 19.26
N THR A 246 -12.55 -8.65 18.02
CA THR A 246 -13.42 -9.79 17.73
C THR A 246 -12.72 -11.13 17.99
N SER A 247 -11.48 -11.29 17.50
CA SER A 247 -10.69 -12.51 17.71
C SER A 247 -10.36 -12.73 19.19
N VAL A 248 -10.02 -11.69 19.94
CA VAL A 248 -9.79 -11.78 21.40
C VAL A 248 -11.08 -12.16 22.13
N ALA A 249 -12.22 -11.54 21.80
CA ALA A 249 -13.50 -11.88 22.42
C ALA A 249 -13.85 -13.37 22.21
N PHE A 250 -13.68 -13.89 20.99
CA PHE A 250 -13.92 -15.30 20.72
C PHE A 250 -12.87 -16.23 21.31
N ALA A 251 -11.60 -15.80 21.44
CA ALA A 251 -10.56 -16.53 22.16
C ALA A 251 -10.93 -16.71 23.65
N LEU A 252 -11.43 -15.65 24.30
CA LEU A 252 -11.90 -15.72 25.69
C LEU A 252 -13.14 -16.64 25.82
N ILE A 253 -14.06 -16.59 24.86
CA ILE A 253 -15.20 -17.51 24.79
C ILE A 253 -14.71 -18.96 24.62
N ALA A 254 -13.67 -19.18 23.81
CA ALA A 254 -13.08 -20.50 23.60
C ALA A 254 -12.46 -21.07 24.87
N ILE A 255 -11.67 -20.26 25.59
CA ILE A 255 -11.10 -20.65 26.90
C ILE A 255 -12.23 -21.00 27.88
N LYS A 256 -13.28 -20.16 27.96
CA LYS A 256 -14.44 -20.43 28.81
C LYS A 256 -15.21 -21.68 28.40
N ALA A 257 -15.27 -21.99 27.12
CA ALA A 257 -15.90 -23.20 26.62
C ALA A 257 -15.16 -24.46 27.09
N GLU A 258 -13.82 -24.43 27.09
CA GLU A 258 -12.99 -25.55 27.57
C GLU A 258 -13.04 -25.71 29.09
N MET A 259 -12.95 -24.61 29.85
CA MET A 259 -13.03 -24.67 31.31
C MET A 259 -14.35 -25.24 31.84
N ASN A 260 -15.44 -25.05 31.10
CA ASN A 260 -16.79 -25.48 31.51
C ASN A 260 -17.32 -26.66 30.68
N GLU A 261 -16.48 -27.27 29.83
CA GLU A 261 -16.84 -28.36 28.91
C GLU A 261 -18.13 -28.07 28.09
N ASN A 262 -18.34 -26.82 27.71
CA ASN A 262 -19.64 -26.36 27.19
C ASN A 262 -19.70 -26.39 25.65
N LEU A 263 -20.41 -27.39 25.13
CA LEU A 263 -20.61 -27.59 23.68
C LEU A 263 -21.29 -26.41 22.96
N ARG A 264 -22.15 -25.62 23.63
CA ARG A 264 -22.78 -24.46 22.99
C ARG A 264 -21.76 -23.35 22.79
N LEU A 265 -20.98 -23.02 23.81
CA LEU A 265 -19.91 -22.02 23.67
C LEU A 265 -18.85 -22.50 22.67
N ARG A 266 -18.61 -23.81 22.54
CA ARG A 266 -17.74 -24.36 21.48
C ARG A 266 -18.19 -23.98 20.07
N LYS A 267 -19.47 -24.18 19.75
CA LYS A 267 -20.03 -23.77 18.46
C LYS A 267 -19.98 -22.25 18.26
N VAL A 268 -20.18 -21.47 19.32
CA VAL A 268 -20.14 -20.00 19.26
C VAL A 268 -18.77 -19.49 18.84
N TRP A 269 -17.68 -19.94 19.48
CA TRP A 269 -16.35 -19.46 19.10
C TRP A 269 -15.88 -20.02 17.76
N GLN A 270 -16.33 -21.21 17.34
CA GLN A 270 -16.04 -21.74 16.00
C GLN A 270 -16.67 -20.89 14.91
N ILE A 271 -17.94 -20.48 15.07
CA ILE A 271 -18.59 -19.53 14.17
C ILE A 271 -17.87 -18.17 14.23
N GLY A 272 -17.50 -17.73 15.43
CA GLY A 272 -16.72 -16.51 15.63
C GLY A 272 -15.36 -16.51 14.92
N LEU A 273 -14.70 -17.66 14.84
CA LEU A 273 -13.46 -17.83 14.09
C LEU A 273 -13.68 -17.69 12.58
N LEU A 274 -14.78 -18.24 12.04
CA LEU A 274 -15.15 -18.03 10.62
C LEU A 274 -15.41 -16.54 10.33
N ILE A 275 -16.11 -15.84 11.24
CA ILE A 275 -16.33 -14.39 11.14
C ILE A 275 -15.00 -13.63 11.16
N SER A 276 -14.11 -13.98 12.10
CA SER A 276 -12.80 -13.35 12.24
C SER A 276 -11.95 -13.54 10.98
N ALA A 277 -11.97 -14.73 10.37
CA ALA A 277 -11.28 -15.00 9.11
C ALA A 277 -11.85 -14.17 7.94
N GLY A 278 -13.17 -14.01 7.85
CA GLY A 278 -13.80 -13.13 6.86
C GLY A 278 -13.41 -11.66 7.05
N MET A 279 -13.39 -11.17 8.29
CA MET A 279 -12.95 -9.81 8.59
C MET A 279 -11.47 -9.59 8.26
N VAL A 280 -10.60 -10.56 8.53
CA VAL A 280 -9.19 -10.54 8.12
C VAL A 280 -9.06 -10.42 6.59
N GLY A 281 -9.86 -11.16 5.84
CA GLY A 281 -9.89 -11.05 4.37
C GLY A 281 -10.27 -9.64 3.91
N LEU A 282 -11.26 -9.02 4.56
CA LEU A 282 -11.65 -7.63 4.29
C LEU A 282 -10.53 -6.63 4.62
N VAL A 283 -9.87 -6.77 5.78
CA VAL A 283 -8.73 -5.92 6.16
C VAL A 283 -7.57 -6.08 5.19
N GLY A 284 -7.29 -7.32 4.77
CA GLY A 284 -6.25 -7.64 3.79
C GLY A 284 -6.55 -7.02 2.42
N HIS A 285 -7.80 -7.05 1.98
CA HIS A 285 -8.24 -6.37 0.76
C HIS A 285 -7.99 -4.85 0.84
N ILE A 286 -8.46 -4.19 1.90
CA ILE A 286 -8.22 -2.75 2.13
C ILE A 286 -6.71 -2.45 2.24
N GLY A 287 -5.94 -3.31 2.89
CA GLY A 287 -4.48 -3.18 2.97
C GLY A 287 -3.79 -3.31 1.60
N GLY A 288 -4.30 -4.18 0.72
CA GLY A 288 -3.87 -4.28 -0.66
C GLY A 288 -4.22 -3.02 -1.46
N GLU A 289 -5.42 -2.46 -1.31
CA GLU A 289 -5.81 -1.20 -1.95
C GLU A 289 -4.92 -0.02 -1.52
N LEU A 290 -4.48 0.00 -0.26
CA LEU A 290 -3.50 1.00 0.22
C LEU A 290 -2.13 0.88 -0.48
N THR A 291 -1.77 -0.32 -0.95
CA THR A 291 -0.46 -0.59 -1.56
C THR A 291 -0.51 -0.47 -3.09
N TYR A 292 -1.61 -0.92 -3.71
CA TYR A 292 -1.74 -1.10 -5.17
C TYR A 292 -2.84 -0.21 -5.79
N GLY A 293 -3.56 0.59 -5.01
CA GLY A 293 -4.67 1.45 -5.46
C GLY A 293 -6.06 0.80 -5.30
N GLU A 294 -7.09 1.64 -5.18
CA GLU A 294 -8.48 1.20 -4.92
C GLU A 294 -9.09 0.38 -6.07
N GLU A 295 -8.66 0.60 -7.32
CA GLU A 295 -9.17 -0.11 -8.50
C GLU A 295 -8.43 -1.43 -8.82
N PHE A 296 -7.41 -1.78 -8.04
CA PHE A 296 -6.54 -2.94 -8.31
C PHE A 296 -7.34 -4.24 -8.46
N TYR A 297 -8.26 -4.49 -7.55
CA TYR A 297 -9.08 -5.70 -7.57
C TYR A 297 -10.25 -5.62 -8.57
N HIS A 298 -10.74 -4.41 -8.85
CA HIS A 298 -11.82 -4.20 -9.82
C HIS A 298 -11.32 -4.54 -11.23
N LYS A 299 -10.19 -3.97 -11.64
CA LYS A 299 -9.52 -4.29 -12.92
C LYS A 299 -9.24 -5.79 -13.06
N ALA A 300 -8.74 -6.43 -12.00
CA ALA A 300 -8.53 -7.88 -12.01
C ALA A 300 -9.82 -8.68 -12.22
N PHE A 301 -10.96 -8.20 -11.70
CA PHE A 301 -12.27 -8.81 -11.89
C PHE A 301 -12.84 -8.53 -13.30
N GLU A 302 -12.60 -7.36 -13.88
CA GLU A 302 -12.97 -7.02 -15.26
C GLU A 302 -12.24 -7.93 -16.27
N ILE A 303 -10.93 -8.14 -16.06
CA ILE A 303 -10.13 -9.11 -16.82
C ILE A 303 -10.73 -10.53 -16.69
N LEU A 304 -11.05 -10.95 -15.45
CA LEU A 304 -11.61 -12.29 -15.19
C LEU A 304 -13.01 -12.47 -15.82
N SER A 305 -13.84 -11.43 -15.78
CA SER A 305 -15.21 -11.44 -16.29
C SER A 305 -15.30 -11.20 -17.80
N GLY A 306 -14.19 -10.82 -18.44
CA GLY A 306 -14.09 -10.60 -19.88
C GLY A 306 -14.88 -9.37 -20.35
N THR A 307 -15.10 -8.39 -19.47
CA THR A 307 -15.78 -7.13 -19.79
C THR A 307 -14.85 -6.07 -20.38
N ASP A 308 -13.53 -6.26 -20.29
CA ASP A 308 -12.57 -5.43 -21.03
C ASP A 308 -12.66 -5.73 -22.52
N SER A 309 -13.25 -4.79 -23.27
CA SER A 309 -13.30 -4.82 -24.74
C SER A 309 -12.27 -3.91 -25.40
N GLU A 310 -11.50 -3.14 -24.62
CA GLU A 310 -10.46 -2.26 -25.14
C GLU A 310 -9.24 -2.32 -24.23
N LEU A 311 -8.22 -3.09 -24.64
CA LEU A 311 -6.85 -2.69 -24.34
C LEU A 311 -6.67 -1.30 -24.95
N PRO A 312 -6.04 -0.32 -24.29
CA PRO A 312 -5.76 0.95 -24.93
C PRO A 312 -4.92 0.66 -26.17
N VAL A 313 -5.55 0.79 -27.34
CA VAL A 313 -4.85 0.82 -28.61
C VAL A 313 -4.12 2.15 -28.59
N ILE A 314 -2.82 2.11 -28.33
CA ILE A 314 -1.94 3.24 -28.62
C ILE A 314 -1.97 3.37 -30.15
N GLU A 315 -2.88 4.18 -30.68
CA GLU A 315 -2.82 4.63 -32.07
C GLU A 315 -1.59 5.54 -32.17
N ILE A 316 -0.48 4.95 -32.60
CA ILE A 316 0.69 5.69 -33.05
C ILE A 316 0.27 6.39 -34.34
N GLU A 317 -0.17 7.65 -34.25
CA GLU A 317 -0.28 8.52 -35.43
C GLU A 317 1.13 8.70 -36.02
N THR A 318 1.46 7.88 -37.01
CA THR A 318 2.63 8.12 -37.84
C THR A 318 2.36 9.38 -38.67
N VAL A 319 2.86 10.53 -38.21
CA VAL A 319 2.92 11.74 -39.02
C VAL A 319 3.82 11.45 -40.23
N SER A 320 3.21 11.23 -41.38
CA SER A 320 3.89 11.17 -42.68
C SER A 320 4.41 12.57 -43.00
N THR A 321 5.72 12.76 -42.91
CA THR A 321 6.40 13.93 -43.47
C THR A 321 6.43 13.79 -44.99
N ASP A 322 5.35 14.22 -45.64
CA ASP A 322 5.36 14.47 -47.08
C ASP A 322 6.03 15.83 -47.30
N GLY A 323 7.27 15.78 -47.75
CA GLY A 323 8.12 16.94 -47.98
C GLY A 323 7.59 17.87 -49.09
N GLU A 324 7.68 19.17 -48.83
CA GLU A 324 7.71 20.18 -49.88
C GLU A 324 9.17 20.52 -50.22
N SER A 325 9.48 20.33 -51.51
CA SER A 325 10.67 20.78 -52.22
C SER A 325 10.62 22.27 -52.55
#